data_AF-A0A7W6LSN5-F1
#
_entry.id   AF-A0A7W6LSN5-F1
#
_cell.length_a   1.000
_cell.length_b   1.000
_cell.length_c   1.000
_cell.angle_alpha   90.00
_cell.angle_beta   90.00
_cell.angle_gamma   90.00
#
_symmetry.space_group_name_H-M   'P 1'
#
loop_
_entity.id
_entity.type
_entity.pdbx_description
1 polymer ?
#
loop_
_entity_poly.entity_id
_entity_poly.type
_entity_poly.pdbx_seq_one_letter_code
_entity_poly.pdbx_strand_id
1 'polypeptide(L)'
;MAAMLNAGRILTHPFIIGEIALGSMRNRRTILHMLRRLPEVVQARNAEVDMLIEQIPLFNLGIGYIDAHLLVSVQLTPGASIWTRDRRLLQAAALLGVDRPMDRPH
;
A
#
# COMPACT_ATOMS: atom_id res chain seq x y z
N MET A 1 -4.45 -8.43 11.92
CA MET A 1 -3.63 -9.00 10.82
C MET A 1 -3.95 -10.46 10.53
N ALA A 2 -3.83 -11.39 11.50
CA ALA A 2 -4.06 -12.83 11.25
C ALA A 2 -5.45 -13.17 10.69
N ALA A 3 -6.50 -12.47 11.12
CA ALA A 3 -7.86 -12.68 10.61
C ALA A 3 -8.06 -12.25 9.14
N MET A 4 -7.30 -11.26 8.64
CA MET A 4 -7.39 -10.81 7.23
C MET A 4 -6.62 -11.72 6.28
N LEU A 5 -5.49 -12.28 6.74
CA LEU A 5 -4.75 -13.34 6.04
C LEU A 5 -5.68 -14.53 5.79
N ASN A 6 -6.44 -14.94 6.80
CA ASN A 6 -7.33 -16.10 6.72
C ASN A 6 -8.61 -15.84 5.89
N ALA A 7 -9.01 -14.58 5.74
CA ALA A 7 -10.20 -14.20 4.98
C ALA A 7 -9.93 -13.85 3.51
N GLY A 8 -8.69 -13.95 3.03
CA GLY A 8 -8.32 -13.58 1.66
C GLY A 8 -8.47 -12.09 1.35
N ARG A 9 -8.54 -11.23 2.37
CA ARG A 9 -8.78 -9.77 2.24
C ARG A 9 -7.50 -8.95 2.27
N ILE A 10 -6.38 -9.55 1.88
CA ILE A 10 -5.10 -8.85 1.76
C ILE A 10 -4.80 -8.69 0.29
N LEU A 11 -4.70 -7.44 -0.10
CA LEU A 11 -4.25 -7.03 -1.42
C LEU A 11 -2.75 -6.73 -1.34
N THR A 12 -2.04 -6.92 -2.45
CA THR A 12 -0.64 -6.58 -2.59
C THR A 12 -0.41 -5.61 -3.75
N HIS A 13 0.79 -5.07 -3.84
CA HIS A 13 1.23 -4.22 -4.94
C HIS A 13 2.64 -4.65 -5.38
N PRO A 14 2.95 -4.72 -6.69
CA PRO A 14 4.25 -5.17 -7.19
C PRO A 14 5.45 -4.43 -6.57
N PHE A 15 5.33 -3.13 -6.31
CA PHE A 15 6.41 -2.36 -5.67
C PHE A 15 6.69 -2.81 -4.24
N ILE A 16 5.65 -3.13 -3.45
CA ILE A 16 5.83 -3.64 -2.08
C ILE A 16 6.47 -5.04 -2.11
N ILE A 17 6.08 -5.88 -3.06
CA ILE A 17 6.76 -7.18 -3.26
C ILE A 17 8.23 -6.96 -3.61
N GLY A 18 8.53 -5.96 -4.45
CA GLY A 18 9.89 -5.56 -4.82
C GLY A 18 10.72 -5.10 -3.61
N GLU A 19 10.19 -4.21 -2.78
CA GLU A 19 10.85 -3.72 -1.57
C GLU A 19 11.09 -4.85 -0.56
N ILE A 20 10.08 -5.69 -0.32
CA ILE A 20 10.23 -6.89 0.51
C ILE A 20 11.31 -7.81 -0.09
N ALA A 21 11.34 -7.96 -1.41
CA ALA A 21 12.40 -8.65 -2.12
C ALA A 21 13.74 -7.90 -2.14
N LEU A 22 13.91 -6.73 -1.55
CA LEU A 22 15.25 -6.16 -1.32
C LEU A 22 15.71 -6.37 0.13
N GLY A 23 14.76 -6.60 1.04
CA GLY A 23 15.04 -6.86 2.45
C GLY A 23 15.74 -8.20 2.74
N SER A 24 16.40 -8.26 3.89
CA SER A 24 16.95 -9.49 4.47
C SER A 24 15.83 -10.30 5.12
N MET A 25 15.59 -11.52 4.62
CA MET A 25 14.56 -12.41 5.15
C MET A 25 15.00 -13.87 5.09
N ARG A 26 14.69 -14.62 6.16
CA ARG A 26 14.76 -16.09 6.15
C ARG A 26 13.64 -16.65 5.25
N ASN A 27 13.90 -17.74 4.54
CA ASN A 27 12.93 -18.39 3.64
C ASN A 27 12.33 -17.48 2.55
N ARG A 28 13.09 -16.48 2.11
CA ARG A 28 12.74 -15.48 1.10
C ARG A 28 11.98 -16.05 -0.10
N ARG A 29 12.43 -17.17 -0.68
CA ARG A 29 11.78 -17.76 -1.87
C ARG A 29 10.32 -18.15 -1.60
N THR A 30 10.06 -18.78 -0.45
CA THR A 30 8.71 -19.20 -0.05
C THR A 30 7.81 -18.00 0.21
N ILE A 31 8.31 -16.99 0.93
CA ILE A 31 7.55 -15.78 1.25
C ILE A 31 7.18 -15.02 -0.04
N LEU A 32 8.15 -14.78 -0.93
CA LEU A 32 7.89 -14.09 -2.19
C LEU A 32 6.93 -14.87 -3.10
N HIS A 33 7.02 -16.20 -3.11
CA HIS A 33 6.08 -17.05 -3.84
C HIS A 33 4.65 -16.91 -3.29
N MET A 34 4.48 -16.86 -1.98
CA MET A 34 3.16 -16.65 -1.35
C MET A 34 2.62 -15.24 -1.64
N LEU A 35 3.45 -14.20 -1.50
CA LEU A 35 3.03 -12.80 -1.75
C LEU A 35 2.55 -12.58 -3.18
N ARG A 36 3.26 -13.15 -4.17
CA ARG A 36 2.88 -13.07 -5.60
C ARG A 36 1.59 -13.80 -5.96
N ARG A 37 0.99 -14.57 -5.03
CA ARG A 37 -0.29 -15.26 -5.23
C ARG A 37 -1.45 -14.52 -4.55
N LEU A 38 -1.17 -13.45 -3.82
CA LEU A 38 -2.21 -12.59 -3.27
C LEU A 38 -2.83 -11.77 -4.40
N PRO A 39 -4.13 -11.43 -4.31
CA PRO A 39 -4.73 -10.49 -5.23
C PRO A 39 -4.00 -9.14 -5.20
N GLU A 40 -3.87 -8.49 -6.35
CA GLU A 40 -3.20 -7.20 -6.48
C GLU A 40 -4.22 -6.06 -6.49
N VAL A 41 -3.82 -4.90 -5.96
CA VAL A 41 -4.54 -3.64 -6.23
C VAL A 41 -4.36 -3.25 -7.71
N VAL A 42 -5.27 -2.42 -8.22
CA VAL A 42 -5.09 -1.77 -9.53
C VAL A 42 -3.78 -1.00 -9.51
N GLN A 43 -2.88 -1.28 -10.45
CA GLN A 43 -1.62 -0.56 -10.55
C GLN A 43 -1.87 0.83 -11.17
N ALA A 44 -1.57 1.87 -10.40
CA ALA A 44 -1.62 3.23 -10.89
C ALA A 44 -0.58 3.46 -12.00
N ARG A 45 -0.97 4.20 -13.04
CA ARG A 45 -0.06 4.70 -14.06
C ARG A 45 0.59 5.98 -13.55
N ASN A 46 1.82 6.25 -13.99
CA ASN A 46 2.54 7.48 -13.61
C ASN A 46 1.68 8.75 -13.83
N ALA A 47 0.98 8.84 -14.96
CA ALA A 47 0.10 9.98 -15.24
C ALA A 47 -1.04 10.16 -14.21
N GLU A 48 -1.58 9.07 -13.66
CA GLU A 48 -2.63 9.13 -12.61
C GLU A 48 -2.04 9.60 -11.29
N VAL A 49 -0.81 9.18 -10.99
CA VAL A 49 -0.06 9.64 -9.81
C VAL A 49 0.27 11.13 -9.93
N ASP A 50 0.78 11.55 -11.08
CA ASP A 50 1.15 12.94 -11.34
C ASP A 50 -0.08 13.85 -11.26
N MET A 51 -1.21 13.44 -11.86
CA MET A 51 -2.48 14.17 -11.72
C MET A 51 -2.93 14.28 -10.27
N LEU A 52 -2.79 13.21 -9.48
CA LEU A 52 -3.23 13.23 -8.08
C LEU A 52 -2.33 14.12 -7.20
N ILE A 53 -1.01 14.14 -7.46
CA ILE A 53 -0.06 15.01 -6.76
C ILE A 53 -0.38 16.50 -6.99
N GLU A 54 -0.87 16.85 -8.18
CA GLU A 54 -1.31 18.22 -8.49
C GLU A 54 -2.67 18.56 -7.83
N GLN A 55 -3.57 17.58 -7.71
CA GLN A 55 -4.91 17.79 -7.14
C GLN A 55 -4.95 17.78 -5.62
N ILE A 56 -4.05 17.03 -4.99
CA ILE A 56 -4.05 16.76 -3.55
C ILE A 56 -2.66 17.10 -3.04
N PRO A 57 -2.53 17.85 -1.93
CA PRO A 57 -1.24 18.31 -1.44
C PRO A 57 -0.44 17.17 -0.77
N LEU A 58 -0.02 16.19 -1.57
CA LEU A 58 0.83 15.08 -1.18
C LEU A 58 2.30 15.51 -1.04
N PHE A 59 2.64 16.70 -1.55
CA PHE A 59 3.95 17.31 -1.42
C PHE A 59 4.28 17.66 0.04
N ASN A 60 5.57 17.66 0.39
CA ASN A 60 6.10 17.98 1.72
C ASN A 60 5.60 17.09 2.88
N LEU A 61 4.92 15.97 2.60
CA LEU A 61 4.53 14.99 3.62
C LEU A 61 5.66 14.02 4.01
N GLY A 62 6.78 14.06 3.28
CA GLY A 62 7.93 13.19 3.50
C GLY A 62 7.71 11.74 3.07
N ILE A 63 6.80 11.53 2.11
CA ILE A 63 6.58 10.25 1.42
C ILE A 63 7.34 10.22 0.09
N GLY A 64 7.73 9.03 -0.36
CA GLY A 64 8.39 8.83 -1.65
C GLY A 64 7.40 8.75 -2.82
N TYR A 65 7.91 8.76 -4.04
CA TYR A 65 7.07 8.58 -5.24
C TYR A 65 6.44 7.16 -5.30
N ILE A 66 7.13 6.15 -4.76
CA ILE A 66 6.60 4.78 -4.63
C ILE A 66 5.40 4.76 -3.67
N ASP A 67 5.46 5.52 -2.57
CA ASP A 67 4.35 5.65 -1.63
C ASP A 67 3.14 6.32 -2.30
N ALA A 68 3.36 7.37 -3.09
CA ALA A 68 2.30 8.01 -3.87
C ALA A 68 1.66 7.02 -4.86
N HIS A 69 2.48 6.25 -5.59
CA HIS A 69 2.01 5.17 -6.46
C HIS A 69 1.13 4.16 -5.73
N LEU A 70 1.56 3.73 -4.53
CA LEU A 70 0.79 2.80 -3.72
C LEU A 70 -0.55 3.40 -3.31
N LEU A 71 -0.56 4.65 -2.86
CA LEU A 71 -1.77 5.34 -2.42
C LEU A 71 -2.80 5.51 -3.56
N VAL A 72 -2.34 5.93 -4.74
CA VAL A 72 -3.20 6.06 -5.94
C VAL A 72 -3.75 4.69 -6.35
N SER A 73 -2.91 3.66 -6.30
CA SER A 73 -3.32 2.28 -6.60
C SER A 73 -4.41 1.77 -5.66
N VAL A 74 -4.32 2.11 -4.36
CA VAL A 74 -5.37 1.81 -3.38
C VAL A 74 -6.65 2.61 -3.69
N GLN A 75 -6.54 3.90 -4.01
CA GLN A 75 -7.70 4.74 -4.36
C GLN A 75 -8.44 4.24 -5.61
N LEU A 76 -7.71 3.73 -6.60
CA LEU A 76 -8.28 3.14 -7.82
C LEU A 76 -8.90 1.77 -7.61
N THR A 77 -8.68 1.13 -6.45
CA THR A 77 -9.18 -0.21 -6.14
C THR A 77 -10.38 -0.13 -5.21
N PRO A 78 -11.62 -0.36 -5.70
CA PRO A 78 -12.82 -0.23 -4.88
C PRO A 78 -12.79 -1.12 -3.64
N GLY A 79 -13.07 -0.53 -2.47
CA GLY A 79 -13.07 -1.24 -1.20
C GLY A 79 -11.69 -1.60 -0.65
N ALA A 80 -10.61 -1.14 -1.30
CA ALA A 80 -9.27 -1.25 -0.74
C ALA A 80 -9.01 -0.13 0.27
N SER A 81 -8.14 -0.41 1.23
CA SER A 81 -7.64 0.58 2.18
C SER A 81 -6.22 0.19 2.56
N ILE A 82 -5.39 1.19 2.83
CA ILE A 82 -4.01 0.96 3.22
C ILE A 82 -3.91 0.75 4.73
N TRP A 83 -3.05 -0.20 5.11
CA TRP A 83 -2.70 -0.46 6.49
C TRP A 83 -1.20 -0.27 6.66
N THR A 84 -0.81 0.76 7.40
CA THR A 84 0.60 1.12 7.59
C THR A 84 0.85 1.56 9.03
N ARG A 85 2.08 1.33 9.50
CA ARG A 85 2.59 1.92 10.76
C ARG A 85 3.37 3.21 10.53
N ASP A 86 3.67 3.53 9.28
CA ASP A 86 4.33 4.77 8.91
C ASP A 86 3.32 5.92 9.05
N ARG A 87 3.65 6.89 9.90
CA ARG A 87 2.77 8.02 10.21
C ARG A 87 2.60 8.97 9.03
N ARG A 88 3.63 9.14 8.20
CA ARG A 88 3.61 10.02 7.02
C ARG A 88 2.73 9.41 5.95
N LEU A 89 2.90 8.11 5.69
CA LEU A 89 2.06 7.38 4.76
C LEU A 89 0.60 7.33 5.23
N LEU A 90 0.36 7.16 6.52
CA LEU A 90 -0.98 7.21 7.10
C LEU A 90 -1.63 8.59 6.94
N GLN A 91 -0.89 9.66 7.18
CA GLN A 91 -1.36 11.03 6.97
C GLN A 91 -1.77 11.26 5.51
N ALA A 92 -0.92 10.83 4.56
CA ALA A 92 -1.23 10.94 3.14
C ALA A 92 -2.45 10.08 2.74
N ALA A 93 -2.56 8.86 3.28
CA ALA A 93 -3.72 8.01 3.05
C ALA A 93 -5.04 8.63 3.56
N ALA A 94 -5.00 9.31 4.70
CA ALA A 94 -6.15 9.99 5.26
C ALA A 94 -6.63 11.16 4.38
N LEU A 95 -5.71 11.90 3.75
CA LEU A 95 -6.06 12.95 2.78
C LEU A 95 -6.82 12.38 1.57
N LEU A 96 -6.58 11.12 1.23
CA LEU A 96 -7.22 10.42 0.11
C LEU A 96 -8.47 9.63 0.53
N GLY A 97 -8.77 9.56 1.83
CA GLY A 97 -9.86 8.75 2.37
C GLY A 97 -9.66 7.24 2.19
N VAL A 98 -8.41 6.79 2.04
CA VAL A 98 -8.06 5.37 1.84
C VAL A 98 -7.33 4.77 3.03
N ASP A 99 -7.18 5.51 4.13
CA ASP A 99 -6.64 4.97 5.35
C ASP A 99 -7.62 3.99 6.00
N ARG A 100 -7.07 2.92 6.56
CA ARG A 100 -7.81 2.10 7.52
C ARG A 100 -7.28 2.41 8.92
N PRO A 101 -8.08 2.99 9.82
CA PRO A 101 -7.65 3.16 11.18
C PRO A 101 -7.29 1.79 11.75
N MET A 102 -6.07 1.67 12.30
CA MET A 102 -5.73 0.49 13.10
C MET A 102 -6.62 0.51 14.34
N ASP A 103 -7.54 -0.45 14.46
CA ASP A 103 -8.05 -0.81 15.78
C ASP A 103 -6.84 -1.13 16.66
N ARG A 104 -6.58 -0.27 17.63
CA ARG A 104 -5.57 -0.54 18.65
C ARG A 104 -6.05 -1.77 19.41
N PRO A 105 -5.26 -2.85 19.51
CA PRO A 105 -5.59 -3.89 20.47
C PRO A 105 -5.54 -3.24 21.86
N HIS A 106 -6.64 -3.37 22.61
CA HIS A 106 -6.69 -3.12 24.04
C HIS A 106 -5.76 -4.10 24.77
#